data_AF-A0A432K600-F1
#
_entry.id   AF-A0A432K600-F1
#
_cell.length_a   1.000
_cell.length_b   1.000
_cell.length_c   1.000
_cell.angle_alpha   90.00
_cell.angle_beta   90.00
_cell.angle_gamma   90.00
#
_symmetry.space_group_name_H-M   'P 1'
#
loop_
_entity.id
_entity.type
_entity.pdbx_description
1 polymer ?
#
loop_
_entity_poly.entity_id
_entity_poly.type
_entity_poly.pdbx_seq_one_letter_code
_entity_poly.pdbx_strand_id
1 'polypeptide(L)'
;MSKKISQDDKKNVLWSKPSIHPLNSGTINKFGSRPFTDIQSNIDGVPVQELIEKYGSPLFVISEKQQRGNSRRIQRAFSSRYPHVQFGWSYKTNYLNAVCNVFHQEGLWAEVVSEFEYEKDIGEAATDVQNELSK
;
A
#
# COMPACT_ATOMS: atom_id res chain seq x y z
N MET A 1 14.86 -54.86 -11.26
CA MET A 1 14.83 -54.97 -9.79
C MET A 1 14.76 -53.56 -9.21
N SER A 2 13.56 -53.14 -8.80
CA SER A 2 13.27 -51.78 -8.34
C SER A 2 13.89 -51.51 -6.96
N LYS A 3 14.66 -50.43 -6.83
CA LYS A 3 14.99 -49.86 -5.53
C LYS A 3 13.73 -49.20 -4.97
N LYS A 4 13.14 -49.79 -3.92
CA LYS A 4 12.14 -49.12 -3.09
C LYS A 4 12.83 -47.94 -2.40
N ILE A 5 12.37 -46.73 -2.66
CA ILE A 5 12.70 -45.55 -1.88
C ILE A 5 11.97 -45.71 -0.55
N SER A 6 12.73 -45.88 0.54
CA SER A 6 12.17 -45.93 1.89
C SER A 6 11.66 -44.54 2.25
N GLN A 7 10.34 -44.41 2.35
CA GLN A 7 9.73 -43.29 3.06
C GLN A 7 9.93 -43.57 4.56
N ASP A 8 10.92 -42.93 5.19
CA ASP A 8 10.92 -42.66 6.63
C ASP A 8 12.16 -41.82 6.99
N ASP A 9 12.01 -40.50 6.89
CA ASP A 9 12.93 -39.53 7.48
C ASP A 9 12.15 -38.32 8.01
N LYS A 10 11.01 -38.59 8.67
CA LYS A 10 10.36 -37.59 9.53
C LYS A 10 11.23 -37.46 10.79
N LYS A 11 12.23 -36.57 10.75
CA LYS A 11 12.95 -36.11 11.93
C LYS A 11 11.93 -35.62 12.96
N ASN A 12 11.75 -36.40 14.02
CA ASN A 12 10.93 -36.03 15.17
C ASN A 12 11.72 -34.97 15.96
N VAL A 13 11.56 -33.71 15.57
CA VAL A 13 12.20 -32.58 16.27
C VAL A 13 11.53 -32.49 17.64
N LEU A 14 12.27 -32.86 18.69
CA LEU A 14 11.84 -32.69 20.08
C LEU A 14 11.47 -31.22 20.29
N TRP A 15 10.23 -31.00 20.72
CA TRP A 15 9.71 -29.64 20.97
C TRP A 15 10.59 -28.93 22.01
N SER A 16 10.99 -27.70 21.69
CA SER A 16 11.71 -26.81 22.61
C SER A 16 10.84 -25.60 22.95
N LYS A 17 10.82 -25.21 24.22
CA LYS A 17 10.04 -24.07 24.68
C LYS A 17 10.62 -22.77 24.08
N PRO A 18 9.79 -21.87 23.52
CA PRO A 18 10.28 -20.58 23.05
C PRO A 18 10.82 -19.74 24.22
N SER A 19 11.98 -19.11 24.03
CA SER A 19 12.53 -18.13 24.96
C SER A 19 12.10 -16.72 24.56
N ILE A 20 11.60 -15.96 25.54
CA ILE A 20 11.31 -14.53 25.36
C ILE A 20 12.54 -13.78 25.82
N HIS A 21 13.18 -13.04 24.92
CA HIS A 21 14.29 -12.17 25.25
C HIS A 21 13.80 -10.71 25.22
N PRO A 22 14.10 -9.90 26.26
CA PRO A 22 13.77 -8.48 26.24
C PRO A 22 14.51 -7.79 25.10
N LEU A 23 13.79 -6.97 24.32
CA LEU A 23 14.35 -6.18 23.24
C LEU A 23 15.06 -4.96 23.84
N ASN A 24 16.39 -4.95 23.83
CA ASN A 24 17.19 -3.80 24.23
C ASN A 24 17.14 -2.73 23.14
N SER A 25 16.77 -1.49 23.50
CA SER A 25 16.77 -0.34 22.59
C SER A 25 18.20 0.08 22.22
N GLY A 26 18.50 0.29 20.93
CA GLY A 26 19.78 0.84 20.46
C GLY A 26 20.41 0.12 19.26
N THR A 27 20.06 -1.14 19.02
CA THR A 27 20.34 -1.86 17.76
C THR A 27 19.05 -2.04 16.96
N ILE A 28 19.19 -2.29 15.65
CA ILE A 28 18.12 -2.38 14.63
C ILE A 28 16.93 -3.21 15.14
N ASN A 29 15.99 -2.52 15.79
CA ASN A 29 14.71 -3.06 16.23
C ASN A 29 13.63 -2.34 15.42
N LYS A 30 12.51 -3.04 15.19
CA LYS A 30 11.28 -2.50 14.55
C LYS A 30 10.73 -1.25 15.25
N PHE A 31 11.17 -0.99 16.48
CA PHE A 31 11.04 0.27 17.20
C PHE A 31 12.18 1.22 16.81
N GLY A 32 12.34 1.39 15.50
CA GLY A 32 13.43 2.17 14.91
C GLY A 32 13.47 3.55 15.52
N SER A 33 14.69 4.09 15.63
CA SER A 33 15.01 5.48 15.96
C SER A 33 13.84 6.37 15.57
N ARG A 34 13.27 7.10 16.53
CA ARG A 34 12.19 8.06 16.24
C ARG A 34 12.61 8.80 14.98
N PRO A 35 11.90 8.67 13.84
CA PRO A 35 12.22 9.52 12.72
C PRO A 35 12.01 10.92 13.29
N PHE A 36 13.09 11.69 13.37
CA PHE A 36 12.95 13.14 13.44
C PHE A 36 12.21 13.47 12.16
N THR A 37 10.90 13.64 12.25
CA THR A 37 10.13 14.21 11.16
C THR A 37 10.46 15.69 11.21
N ASP A 38 11.26 16.15 10.25
CA ASP A 38 11.46 17.57 10.05
C ASP A 38 10.11 18.27 9.99
N ILE A 39 10.04 19.46 10.59
CA ILE A 39 8.82 20.27 10.55
C ILE A 39 8.57 20.67 9.10
N GLN A 40 7.48 20.17 8.53
CA GLN A 40 7.07 20.49 7.16
C GLN A 40 6.23 21.78 7.18
N SER A 41 6.73 22.87 6.61
CA SER A 41 6.01 24.14 6.49
C SER A 41 5.19 24.27 5.19
N ASN A 42 5.42 23.35 4.23
CA ASN A 42 4.81 23.38 2.91
C ASN A 42 4.54 21.95 2.41
N ILE A 43 3.40 21.75 1.77
CA ILE A 43 3.03 20.48 1.14
C ILE A 43 2.75 20.75 -0.33
N ASP A 44 3.58 20.20 -1.21
CA ASP A 44 3.40 20.28 -2.68
C ASP A 44 3.28 21.71 -3.26
N GLY A 45 3.96 22.67 -2.63
CA GLY A 45 3.91 24.08 -3.01
C GLY A 45 2.90 24.89 -2.20
N VAL A 46 2.02 24.25 -1.42
CA VAL A 46 1.01 24.94 -0.60
C VAL A 46 1.49 25.11 0.85
N PRO A 47 1.52 26.34 1.41
CA PRO A 47 1.87 26.57 2.81
C PRO A 47 0.90 25.88 3.78
N VAL A 48 1.44 25.28 4.85
CA VAL A 48 0.60 24.59 5.86
C VAL A 48 -0.32 25.56 6.61
N GLN A 49 0.13 26.80 6.86
CA GLN A 49 -0.70 27.84 7.47
C GLN A 49 -1.97 28.11 6.66
N GLU A 50 -1.87 28.25 5.34
CA GLU A 50 -3.02 28.49 4.46
C GLU A 50 -4.03 27.33 4.52
N LEU A 51 -3.53 26.09 4.56
CA LEU A 51 -4.37 24.90 4.69
C LEU A 51 -5.12 24.87 6.03
N ILE A 52 -4.44 25.21 7.12
CA ILE A 52 -5.06 25.26 8.46
C ILE A 52 -6.09 26.38 8.56
N GLU A 53 -5.79 27.56 8.03
CA GLU A 53 -6.73 28.69 8.01
C GLU A 53 -8.00 28.35 7.23
N LYS A 54 -7.87 27.61 6.12
CA LYS A 54 -8.99 27.26 5.24
C LYS A 54 -9.79 26.04 5.71
N TYR A 55 -9.14 25.03 6.28
CA TYR A 55 -9.76 23.72 6.57
C TYR A 55 -9.73 23.31 8.05
N GLY A 56 -9.07 24.07 8.92
CA GLY A 56 -8.96 23.79 10.35
C GLY A 56 -7.85 22.80 10.73
N SER A 57 -7.84 22.39 12.01
CA SER A 57 -6.87 21.44 12.57
C SER A 57 -7.56 20.51 13.59
N PRO A 58 -7.24 19.20 13.64
CA PRO A 58 -6.25 18.49 12.82
C PRO A 58 -6.70 18.30 11.37
N LEU A 59 -5.74 18.33 10.44
CA LEU A 59 -6.00 18.22 8.99
C LEU A 59 -5.11 17.15 8.37
N PHE A 60 -5.73 16.22 7.64
CA PHE A 60 -5.02 15.28 6.77
C PHE A 60 -4.94 15.85 5.36
N VAL A 61 -3.73 15.88 4.79
CA VAL A 61 -3.47 16.39 3.45
C VAL A 61 -2.86 15.27 2.63
N ILE A 62 -3.40 15.06 1.43
CA ILE A 62 -2.95 14.02 0.51
C ILE A 62 -2.48 14.69 -0.78
N SER A 63 -1.27 14.35 -1.21
CA SER A 63 -0.72 14.81 -2.49
C SER A 63 -1.05 13.82 -3.61
N GLU A 64 -1.95 14.22 -4.51
CA GLU A 64 -2.24 13.47 -5.74
C GLU A 64 -1.01 13.42 -6.66
N LYS A 65 -0.25 14.53 -6.78
CA LYS A 65 0.96 14.60 -7.61
C LYS A 65 1.99 13.55 -7.18
N GLN A 66 2.21 13.39 -5.88
CA GLN A 66 3.11 12.37 -5.35
C GLN A 66 2.55 10.96 -5.56
N GLN A 67 1.24 10.73 -5.37
CA GLN A 67 0.61 9.43 -5.64
C GLN A 67 0.81 8.98 -7.09
N ARG A 68 0.49 9.85 -8.06
CA ARG A 68 0.71 9.59 -9.49
C ARG A 68 2.18 9.36 -9.80
N GLY A 69 3.06 10.19 -9.25
CA GLY A 69 4.51 10.04 -9.40
C GLY A 69 5.03 8.70 -8.86
N ASN A 70 4.55 8.27 -7.69
CA ASN A 70 4.87 6.99 -7.07
C ASN A 70 4.37 5.81 -7.90
N SER A 71 3.11 5.87 -8.34
CA SER A 71 2.50 4.86 -9.21
C SER A 71 3.34 4.65 -10.47
N ARG A 72 3.59 5.72 -11.24
CA ARG A 72 4.39 5.68 -12.47
C ARG A 72 5.81 5.18 -12.23
N ARG A 73 6.44 5.56 -11.11
CA ARG A 73 7.78 5.08 -10.75
C ARG A 73 7.79 3.56 -10.55
N ILE A 74 6.83 3.02 -9.81
CA ILE A 74 6.70 1.57 -9.59
C ILE A 74 6.43 0.86 -10.91
N GLN A 75 5.47 1.35 -11.69
CA GLN A 75 5.13 0.76 -12.98
C GLN A 75 6.35 0.67 -13.90
N ARG A 76 7.12 1.76 -14.04
CA ARG A 76 8.36 1.78 -14.84
C ARG A 76 9.42 0.83 -14.30
N ALA A 77 9.62 0.81 -12.98
CA ALA A 77 10.64 -0.02 -12.35
C ALA A 77 10.42 -1.51 -12.66
N PHE A 78 9.18 -1.99 -12.58
CA PHE A 78 8.88 -3.41 -12.79
C PHE A 78 8.67 -3.76 -14.27
N SER A 79 7.99 -2.91 -15.05
CA SER A 79 7.73 -3.19 -16.47
C SER A 79 9.00 -3.25 -17.32
N SER A 80 10.08 -2.59 -16.87
CA SER A 80 11.39 -2.68 -17.54
C SER A 80 12.04 -4.06 -17.48
N ARG A 81 11.66 -4.89 -16.50
CA ARG A 81 12.32 -6.18 -16.21
C ARG A 81 11.39 -7.38 -16.36
N TYR A 82 10.10 -7.19 -16.13
CA TYR A 82 9.09 -8.25 -16.13
C TYR A 82 8.02 -7.93 -17.18
N PRO A 83 7.93 -8.73 -18.26
CA PRO A 83 6.98 -8.47 -19.35
C PRO A 83 5.52 -8.71 -18.96
N HIS A 84 5.28 -9.47 -17.89
CA HIS A 84 3.94 -9.80 -17.39
C HIS A 84 3.85 -9.43 -15.91
N VAL A 85 3.47 -8.19 -15.64
CA VAL A 85 3.23 -7.68 -14.28
C VAL A 85 1.91 -6.93 -14.28
N GLN A 86 1.06 -7.22 -13.29
CA GLN A 86 -0.16 -6.49 -13.02
C GLN A 86 0.06 -5.64 -11.77
N PHE A 87 -0.37 -4.38 -11.83
CA PHE A 87 -0.31 -3.47 -10.70
C PHE A 87 -1.68 -3.34 -10.08
N GLY A 88 -1.74 -3.41 -8.75
CA GLY A 88 -2.96 -3.25 -7.96
C GLY A 88 -2.75 -2.31 -6.79
N TRP A 89 -3.78 -1.54 -6.47
CA TRP A 89 -3.87 -0.70 -5.29
C TRP A 89 -4.70 -1.41 -4.21
N SER A 90 -4.09 -1.59 -3.04
CA SER A 90 -4.74 -2.24 -1.89
C SER A 90 -5.66 -1.25 -1.19
N TYR A 91 -6.97 -1.48 -1.23
CA TYR A 91 -7.96 -0.55 -0.67
C TYR A 91 -7.78 -0.35 0.84
N LYS A 92 -7.35 -1.38 1.56
CA LYS A 92 -7.02 -1.31 2.99
C LYS A 92 -5.94 -0.31 3.37
N THR A 93 -5.13 0.13 2.42
CA THR A 93 -4.11 1.15 2.68
C THR A 93 -4.74 2.54 2.78
N ASN A 94 -5.75 2.85 1.96
CA ASN A 94 -6.56 4.06 2.05
C ASN A 94 -7.84 3.91 1.21
N TYR A 95 -9.01 3.98 1.86
CA TYR A 95 -10.33 3.76 1.24
C TYR A 95 -11.01 5.03 0.71
N LEU A 96 -10.35 6.19 0.74
CA LEU A 96 -10.97 7.42 0.22
C LEU A 96 -11.17 7.27 -1.30
N ASN A 97 -12.40 7.45 -1.78
CA ASN A 97 -12.75 7.31 -3.20
C ASN A 97 -11.85 8.15 -4.11
N ALA A 98 -11.51 9.37 -3.68
CA ALA A 98 -10.60 10.23 -4.41
C ALA A 98 -9.21 9.60 -4.60
N VAL A 99 -8.71 8.88 -3.60
CA VAL A 99 -7.41 8.18 -3.68
C VAL A 99 -7.51 6.95 -4.57
N CYS A 100 -8.56 6.13 -4.41
CA CYS A 100 -8.78 4.96 -5.27
C CYS A 100 -8.91 5.37 -6.74
N ASN A 101 -9.74 6.37 -7.04
CA ASN A 101 -9.93 6.91 -8.38
C ASN A 101 -8.62 7.42 -9.01
N VAL A 102 -7.76 8.11 -8.24
CA VAL A 102 -6.43 8.52 -8.74
C VAL A 102 -5.62 7.30 -9.20
N PHE A 103 -5.64 6.19 -8.45
CA PHE A 103 -4.92 4.98 -8.84
C PHE A 103 -5.58 4.23 -10.01
N HIS A 104 -6.91 4.22 -10.09
CA HIS A 104 -7.64 3.70 -11.25
C HIS A 104 -7.28 4.46 -12.53
N GLN A 105 -7.23 5.80 -12.46
CA GLN A 105 -6.79 6.64 -13.57
C GLN A 105 -5.33 6.40 -13.96
N GLU A 106 -4.48 5.94 -13.03
CA GLU A 106 -3.10 5.50 -13.32
C GLU A 106 -3.03 4.04 -13.81
N GLY A 107 -4.16 3.37 -14.01
CA GLY A 107 -4.27 2.02 -14.56
C GLY A 107 -4.05 0.88 -13.55
N LEU A 108 -4.05 1.18 -12.24
CA LEU A 108 -3.93 0.14 -11.22
C LEU A 108 -5.29 -0.52 -10.98
N TRP A 109 -5.28 -1.84 -10.79
CA TRP A 109 -6.47 -2.59 -10.39
C TRP A 109 -6.79 -2.37 -8.92
N ALA A 110 -8.05 -2.51 -8.53
CA ALA A 110 -8.41 -2.60 -7.13
C ALA A 110 -8.02 -3.98 -6.56
N GLU A 111 -7.29 -3.98 -5.45
CA GLU A 111 -7.09 -5.15 -4.61
C GLU A 111 -7.96 -5.00 -3.36
N VAL A 112 -8.95 -5.88 -3.25
CA VAL A 112 -9.98 -5.87 -2.22
C VAL A 112 -9.93 -7.17 -1.42
N VAL A 113 -10.11 -7.08 -0.12
CA VAL A 113 -10.04 -8.16 0.86
C VAL A 113 -11.34 -8.35 1.64
N SER A 114 -12.37 -7.57 1.34
CA SER A 114 -13.72 -7.74 1.92
C SER A 114 -14.82 -7.42 0.91
N GLU A 115 -16.01 -7.96 1.16
CA GLU A 115 -17.21 -7.73 0.34
C GLU A 115 -17.58 -6.23 0.26
N PHE A 116 -17.46 -5.50 1.38
CA PHE A 116 -17.69 -4.06 1.42
C PHE A 116 -16.75 -3.27 0.50
N GLU A 117 -15.49 -3.70 0.38
CA GLU A 117 -14.53 -3.06 -0.53
C GLU A 117 -14.85 -3.36 -1.99
N TYR A 118 -15.33 -4.57 -2.28
CA TYR A 118 -15.74 -4.97 -3.62
C TYR A 118 -16.98 -4.22 -4.10
N GLU A 119 -17.99 -4.06 -3.25
CA GLU A 119 -19.19 -3.26 -3.58
C GLU A 119 -18.85 -1.80 -3.90
N LYS A 120 -17.92 -1.23 -3.12
CA LYS A 120 -17.43 0.13 -3.33
C LYS A 120 -16.73 0.29 -4.69
N ASP A 121 -15.86 -0.66 -5.04
CA ASP A 121 -15.15 -0.67 -6.33
C ASP A 121 -16.11 -0.72 -7.52
N ILE A 122 -17.11 -1.61 -7.46
CA ILE A 122 -18.15 -1.72 -8.50
C ILE A 122 -18.97 -0.43 -8.63
N GLY A 123 -19.31 0.21 -7.50
CA GLY A 123 -20.03 1.49 -7.49
C GLY A 123 -19.25 2.62 -8.17
N GLU A 124 -17.92 2.65 -7.99
CA GLU A 124 -17.04 3.60 -8.66
C GLU A 124 -16.90 3.30 -10.16
N ALA A 125 -16.68 2.03 -10.54
CA ALA A 125 -16.59 1.63 -11.95
C ALA A 125 -17.86 1.99 -12.76
N ALA A 126 -19.05 1.84 -12.16
CA ALA A 126 -20.30 2.25 -12.78
C ALA A 126 -20.42 3.76 -12.99
N THR A 127 -19.80 4.56 -12.11
CA THR A 127 -19.79 6.03 -12.18
C THR A 127 -18.79 6.52 -13.23
N ASP A 128 -17.62 5.87 -13.34
CA ASP A 128 -16.59 6.22 -14.32
C ASP A 128 -17.06 5.98 -15.76
N VAL A 129 -17.81 4.90 -16.01
CA VAL A 129 -18.42 4.62 -17.32
C VAL A 129 -19.40 5.72 -17.74
N GLN A 130 -20.18 6.30 -16.81
CA GLN A 130 -21.08 7.41 -17.14
C GLN A 130 -20.34 8.73 -17.41
N ASN A 131 -19.20 8.94 -16.77
CA ASN A 131 -18.36 10.13 -16.99
C ASN A 131 -17.57 10.07 -18.31
N GLU A 132 -17.30 8.88 -18.84
CA GLU A 132 -16.71 8.71 -20.18
C GLU A 132 -17.75 8.86 -21.30
N LEU A 133 -19.00 8.44 -21.08
CA LEU A 133 -20.10 8.56 -22.06
C LEU A 133 -20.70 9.98 -22.16
N SER A 134 -20.34 10.88 -21.25
CA SER A 134 -20.81 12.28 -21.20
C SER A 134 -19.79 13.31 -21.71
N LYS A 135 -18.66 12.85 -22.27
CA LYS A 135 -17.67 13.66 -23.00
C LYS A 135 -17.82 13.45 -24.50
#